data_AF-A0A9P4UPH0-F1
#
_entry.id   AF-A0A9P4UPH0-F1
#
_cell.length_a   1.000
_cell.length_b   1.000
_cell.length_c   1.000
_cell.angle_alpha   90.00
_cell.angle_beta   90.00
_cell.angle_gamma   90.00
#
_symmetry.space_group_name_H-M   'P 1'
#
loop_
_entity.id
_entity.type
_entity.pdbx_description
1 polymer ?
#
loop_
_entity_poly.entity_id
_entity_poly.type
_entity_poly.pdbx_seq_one_letter_code
_entity_poly.pdbx_strand_id
1 'polypeptide(L)'
;LDRSTTPPPISPSKLKSPSKTKTRMPTPTLRQSLDAFWNASTINEWNDQYSPAKTVLSPQKSRQPLQPPSSSSPSALQSRSKSPTKRIKAEVAAEKDFEACKRHLAERFLAELDAKVAEGEISRLSASTGGVRIVWNKTLNSTAGRANWRRETVKTTSPPQRIDGTSTKQSMTTIEKHYASIELATKVIASSEHRLLNVLAHEFCHLANFMVSGVKDQPHGRSFKAWGTRCSAAFGDRGVHVTTKHSYDIDYRYVWRCKNEGECGVEFKRHSKSIDPKRHRCG
;
A
#
# COMPACT_ATOMS: atom_id res chain seq x y z
N LEU A 1 52.25 42.25 26.83
CA LEU A 1 50.95 41.86 26.23
C LEU A 1 50.79 40.36 26.43
N ASP A 2 50.31 39.99 27.62
CA ASP A 2 50.10 38.61 28.06
C ASP A 2 48.87 38.00 27.39
N ARG A 3 49.00 36.79 26.86
CA ARG A 3 47.92 36.04 26.22
C ARG A 3 47.49 34.90 27.16
N SER A 4 46.37 35.10 27.84
CA SER A 4 45.78 34.11 28.74
C SER A 4 45.31 32.87 27.96
N THR A 5 45.80 31.69 28.36
CA THR A 5 45.41 30.38 27.80
C THR A 5 44.55 29.65 28.83
N THR A 6 43.28 29.39 28.50
CA THR A 6 42.36 28.63 29.36
C THR A 6 42.40 27.13 28.99
N PRO A 7 42.57 26.21 29.95
CA PRO A 7 42.52 24.76 29.68
C PRO A 7 41.06 24.24 29.53
N PRO A 8 40.85 23.11 28.81
CA PRO A 8 39.51 22.55 28.60
C PRO A 8 38.96 21.87 29.87
N PRO A 9 37.63 21.83 30.06
CA PRO A 9 37.03 21.18 31.23
C PRO A 9 37.13 19.66 31.17
N ILE A 10 37.32 19.07 32.37
CA ILE A 10 37.47 17.64 32.63
C ILE A 10 36.12 16.92 32.45
N SER A 11 36.06 15.93 31.56
CA SER A 11 34.87 15.09 31.33
C SER A 11 34.57 14.18 32.53
N PRO A 12 33.33 14.11 33.04
CA PRO A 12 32.99 13.15 34.09
C PRO A 12 32.83 11.72 33.55
N SER A 13 33.44 10.80 34.30
CA SER A 13 33.47 9.34 34.25
C SER A 13 32.22 8.58 33.74
N LYS A 14 32.48 7.69 32.76
CA LYS A 14 31.86 6.38 32.41
C LYS A 14 30.48 6.02 33.00
N LEU A 15 29.45 6.02 32.13
CA LEU A 15 28.16 5.36 32.37
C LEU A 15 28.34 3.82 32.46
N LYS A 16 27.89 3.20 33.57
CA LYS A 16 27.79 1.73 33.69
C LYS A 16 26.58 1.24 32.89
N SER A 17 26.82 0.45 31.84
CA SER A 17 25.74 -0.22 31.09
C SER A 17 25.04 -1.28 31.96
N PRO A 18 23.70 -1.40 31.90
CA PRO A 18 22.98 -2.41 32.66
C PRO A 18 23.34 -3.81 32.16
N SER A 19 23.84 -4.66 33.07
CA SER A 19 24.09 -6.06 32.79
C SER A 19 22.76 -6.78 32.60
N LYS A 20 22.45 -7.19 31.37
CA LYS A 20 21.32 -8.07 31.10
C LYS A 20 21.75 -9.49 31.45
N THR A 21 21.11 -10.10 32.45
CA THR A 21 21.17 -11.54 32.67
C THR A 21 20.78 -12.24 31.37
N LYS A 22 21.73 -12.93 30.74
CA LYS A 22 21.50 -13.64 29.48
C LYS A 22 20.77 -14.92 29.79
N THR A 23 19.44 -14.94 29.65
CA THR A 23 18.72 -16.20 29.47
C THR A 23 19.13 -16.73 28.10
N ARG A 24 20.07 -17.68 28.07
CA ARG A 24 20.64 -18.23 26.84
C ARG A 24 19.65 -19.23 26.26
N MET A 25 19.04 -18.88 25.13
CA MET A 25 18.27 -19.85 24.36
C MET A 25 19.22 -20.96 23.86
N PRO A 26 18.81 -22.23 23.88
CA PRO A 26 19.59 -23.32 23.30
C PRO A 26 19.84 -23.05 21.81
N THR A 27 20.98 -23.44 21.27
CA THR A 27 21.26 -23.26 19.84
C THR A 27 20.32 -24.17 19.04
N PRO A 28 19.55 -23.65 18.05
CA PRO A 28 18.68 -24.49 17.24
C PRO A 28 19.52 -25.56 16.52
N THR A 29 19.01 -26.79 16.48
CA THR A 29 19.68 -27.95 15.86
C THR A 29 19.74 -27.85 14.33
N LEU A 30 19.01 -26.89 13.75
CA LEU A 30 18.92 -26.66 12.31
C LEU A 30 20.05 -25.76 11.82
N ARG A 31 20.94 -26.33 10.99
CA ARG A 31 22.01 -25.59 10.28
C ARG A 31 21.45 -24.87 9.05
N GLN A 32 22.11 -23.78 8.67
CA GLN A 32 21.80 -22.96 7.49
C GLN A 32 21.81 -23.74 6.15
N SER A 33 22.40 -24.94 6.12
CA SER A 33 22.45 -25.82 4.95
C SER A 33 21.20 -26.69 4.75
N LEU A 34 20.21 -26.61 5.65
CA LEU A 34 18.96 -27.37 5.55
C LEU A 34 17.81 -26.44 5.14
N ASP A 35 16.97 -26.87 4.21
CA ASP A 35 15.85 -26.08 3.67
C ASP A 35 14.83 -25.69 4.76
N ALA A 36 14.69 -26.52 5.78
CA ALA A 36 13.90 -26.25 6.98
C ALA A 36 14.39 -25.02 7.79
N PHE A 37 15.63 -24.55 7.59
CA PHE A 37 16.13 -23.31 8.18
C PHE A 37 15.52 -22.06 7.53
N TRP A 38 15.07 -22.11 6.27
CA TRP A 38 14.40 -20.97 5.62
C TRP A 38 12.87 -21.08 5.66
N ASN A 39 12.35 -22.16 6.24
CA ASN A 39 10.93 -22.34 6.44
C ASN A 39 10.44 -21.52 7.64
N ALA A 40 9.61 -20.52 7.35
CA ALA A 40 9.07 -19.61 8.36
C ALA A 40 8.24 -20.31 9.45
N SER A 41 7.55 -21.40 9.11
CA SER A 41 6.73 -22.16 10.06
C SER A 41 7.62 -22.90 11.06
N THR A 42 8.67 -23.56 10.59
CA THR A 42 9.63 -24.30 11.43
C THR A 42 10.41 -23.38 12.38
N ILE A 43 10.82 -22.20 11.92
CA ILE A 43 11.49 -21.20 12.77
C ILE A 43 10.54 -20.62 13.82
N ASN A 44 9.29 -20.34 13.45
CA ASN A 44 8.32 -19.78 14.40
C ASN A 44 7.99 -20.77 15.51
N GLU A 45 7.78 -22.04 15.17
CA GLU A 45 7.48 -23.09 16.14
C GLU A 45 8.63 -23.30 17.14
N TRP A 46 9.87 -23.25 16.67
CA TRP A 46 11.04 -23.30 17.55
C TRP A 46 11.16 -22.06 18.44
N ASN A 47 10.89 -20.86 17.92
CA ASN A 47 10.90 -19.64 18.72
C ASN A 47 9.78 -19.63 19.77
N ASP A 48 8.60 -20.15 19.46
CA ASP A 48 7.48 -20.25 20.39
C ASP A 48 7.77 -21.23 21.53
N GLN A 49 8.48 -22.32 21.23
CA GLN A 49 8.83 -23.35 22.21
C GLN A 49 9.96 -22.92 23.18
N TYR A 50 10.93 -22.12 22.72
CA TYR A 50 12.13 -21.80 23.50
C TYR A 50 12.27 -20.30 23.89
N SER A 51 11.38 -19.42 23.43
CA SER A 51 11.38 -18.02 23.85
C SER A 51 11.00 -17.87 25.33
N PRO A 52 11.77 -17.11 26.14
CA PRO A 52 11.44 -16.87 27.53
C PRO A 52 10.11 -16.12 27.66
N ALA A 53 9.12 -16.76 28.28
CA ALA A 53 7.83 -16.16 28.57
C ALA A 53 7.98 -15.00 29.56
N LYS A 54 7.48 -13.81 29.20
CA LYS A 54 7.42 -12.66 30.10
C LYS A 54 6.13 -12.72 30.91
N THR A 55 6.23 -12.96 32.22
CA THR A 55 5.11 -12.78 33.15
C THR A 55 4.78 -11.30 33.29
N VAL A 56 3.70 -10.87 32.64
CA VAL A 56 3.20 -9.49 32.74
C VAL A 56 2.18 -9.43 33.89
N LEU A 57 2.65 -9.21 35.11
CA LEU A 57 1.78 -8.87 36.23
C LEU A 57 1.17 -7.49 35.99
N SER A 58 -0.15 -7.44 35.78
CA SER A 58 -0.90 -6.20 35.58
C SER A 58 -1.29 -5.60 36.94
N PRO A 59 -1.19 -4.27 37.17
CA PRO A 59 -1.62 -3.67 38.43
C PRO A 59 -3.14 -3.74 38.59
N GLN A 60 -3.63 -4.49 39.58
CA GLN A 60 -5.04 -4.46 39.98
C GLN A 60 -5.39 -3.08 40.56
N LYS A 61 -6.47 -2.49 40.04
CA LYS A 61 -7.00 -1.18 40.45
C LYS A 61 -7.83 -1.34 41.72
N SER A 62 -7.37 -0.77 42.83
CA SER A 62 -8.13 -0.68 44.08
C SER A 62 -9.40 0.15 43.87
N ARG A 63 -10.55 -0.38 44.30
CA ARG A 63 -11.80 0.36 44.45
C ARG A 63 -11.90 0.80 45.90
N GLN A 64 -12.01 2.11 46.15
CA GLN A 64 -12.59 2.63 47.39
C GLN A 64 -13.86 3.44 47.06
N PRO A 65 -14.94 3.31 47.84
CA PRO A 65 -16.17 4.06 47.66
C PRO A 65 -16.18 5.34 48.52
N LEU A 66 -16.57 6.48 47.94
CA LEU A 66 -16.93 7.69 48.69
C LEU A 66 -18.28 8.23 48.17
N GLN A 67 -19.13 8.58 49.13
CA GLN A 67 -20.52 9.06 49.04
C GLN A 67 -20.66 10.48 48.43
N PRO A 68 -21.89 10.93 48.10
CA PRO A 68 -22.13 12.11 47.27
C PRO A 68 -22.36 13.39 48.09
N PRO A 69 -22.26 14.56 47.44
CA PRO A 69 -23.17 15.65 47.77
C PRO A 69 -23.87 16.26 46.53
N SER A 70 -24.91 17.01 46.86
CA SER A 70 -26.03 17.50 46.06
C SER A 70 -25.77 18.79 45.27
N SER A 71 -26.59 18.92 44.21
CA SER A 71 -27.23 20.13 43.65
C SER A 71 -26.45 21.15 42.80
N SER A 72 -27.16 21.56 41.73
CA SER A 72 -27.05 22.75 40.87
C SER A 72 -26.21 22.70 39.58
N SER A 73 -26.92 22.80 38.45
CA SER A 73 -26.48 23.04 37.04
C SER A 73 -26.07 24.52 36.81
N PRO A 74 -25.62 25.01 35.62
CA PRO A 74 -25.66 24.41 34.26
C PRO A 74 -24.43 24.63 33.32
N SER A 75 -24.49 23.94 32.16
CA SER A 75 -23.89 24.25 30.83
C SER A 75 -22.38 24.42 30.65
N ALA A 76 -21.74 23.45 29.95
CA ALA A 76 -20.87 23.70 28.79
C ALA A 76 -20.37 22.38 28.15
N LEU A 77 -20.75 22.16 26.88
CA LEU A 77 -19.91 21.72 25.76
C LEU A 77 -18.70 20.81 26.05
N GLN A 78 -18.77 19.53 25.66
CA GLN A 78 -18.02 18.95 24.52
C GLN A 78 -18.03 17.41 24.55
N SER A 79 -18.37 16.87 23.38
CA SER A 79 -18.40 15.45 23.06
C SER A 79 -17.09 14.74 23.42
N ARG A 80 -17.16 13.82 24.37
CA ARG A 80 -16.09 12.84 24.59
C ARG A 80 -16.00 11.93 23.37
N SER A 81 -14.96 12.13 22.58
CA SER A 81 -14.55 11.22 21.50
C SER A 81 -14.39 9.80 22.07
N LYS A 82 -15.16 8.87 21.51
CA LYS A 82 -15.07 7.45 21.85
C LYS A 82 -13.68 6.95 21.40
N SER A 83 -12.88 6.42 22.32
CA SER A 83 -11.65 5.70 21.98
C SER A 83 -11.96 4.50 21.06
N PRO A 84 -11.15 4.22 20.04
CA PRO A 84 -11.43 3.19 19.03
C PRO A 84 -10.99 1.81 19.56
N THR A 85 -11.65 1.31 20.61
CA THR A 85 -11.24 0.06 21.26
C THR A 85 -12.35 -0.97 21.23
N LYS A 86 -12.81 -1.29 20.02
CA LYS A 86 -13.35 -2.58 19.58
C LYS A 86 -13.85 -2.37 18.15
N ARG A 87 -13.02 -2.70 17.15
CA ARG A 87 -13.56 -2.96 15.80
C ARG A 87 -14.66 -4.01 15.97
N ILE A 88 -15.85 -3.69 15.48
CA ILE A 88 -17.02 -4.56 15.62
C ILE A 88 -16.69 -5.84 14.84
N LYS A 89 -16.95 -7.03 15.39
CA LYS A 89 -16.65 -8.31 14.71
C LYS A 89 -17.14 -8.34 13.25
N ALA A 90 -18.24 -7.66 12.96
CA ALA A 90 -18.80 -7.49 11.61
C ALA A 90 -17.84 -6.75 10.65
N GLU A 91 -17.16 -5.71 11.09
CA GLU A 91 -16.20 -4.94 10.28
C GLU A 91 -14.98 -5.79 9.91
N VAL A 92 -14.51 -6.62 10.86
CA VAL A 92 -13.38 -7.55 10.62
C VAL A 92 -13.79 -8.68 9.66
N ALA A 93 -15.03 -9.18 9.75
CA ALA A 93 -15.55 -10.17 8.81
C ALA A 93 -15.68 -9.58 7.40
N ALA A 94 -16.24 -8.37 7.28
CA ALA A 94 -16.36 -7.66 6.00
C ALA A 94 -14.99 -7.37 5.35
N GLU A 95 -13.97 -6.98 6.14
CA GLU A 95 -12.59 -6.84 5.64
C GLU A 95 -12.06 -8.17 5.07
N LYS A 96 -12.35 -9.31 5.72
CA LYS A 96 -11.89 -10.63 5.27
C LYS A 96 -12.60 -11.09 3.99
N ASP A 97 -13.91 -10.87 3.89
CA ASP A 97 -14.70 -11.21 2.70
C ASP A 97 -14.26 -10.35 1.51
N PHE A 98 -14.03 -9.06 1.74
CA PHE A 98 -13.48 -8.17 0.71
C PHE A 98 -12.08 -8.63 0.27
N GLU A 99 -11.19 -8.99 1.19
CA GLU A 99 -9.86 -9.51 0.84
C GLU A 99 -9.94 -10.79 -0.01
N ALA A 100 -10.95 -11.64 0.19
CA ALA A 100 -11.18 -12.83 -0.61
C ALA A 100 -11.70 -12.50 -2.03
N CYS A 101 -12.60 -11.52 -2.16
CA CYS A 101 -13.25 -11.18 -3.42
C CYS A 101 -12.54 -10.10 -4.25
N LYS A 102 -11.66 -9.29 -3.65
CA LYS A 102 -11.08 -8.09 -4.30
C LYS A 102 -10.33 -8.38 -5.59
N ARG A 103 -9.72 -9.56 -5.72
CA ARG A 103 -9.00 -9.95 -6.95
C ARG A 103 -9.96 -10.07 -8.12
N HIS A 104 -11.03 -10.84 -7.92
CA HIS A 104 -12.09 -11.03 -8.91
C HIS A 104 -12.82 -9.72 -9.21
N LEU A 105 -13.11 -8.92 -8.18
CA LEU A 105 -13.69 -7.60 -8.35
C LEU A 105 -12.82 -6.69 -9.22
N ALA A 106 -11.50 -6.68 -9.00
CA ALA A 106 -10.57 -5.89 -9.82
C ALA A 106 -10.54 -6.37 -11.28
N GLU A 107 -10.46 -7.68 -11.51
CA GLU A 107 -10.46 -8.26 -12.86
C GLU A 107 -11.76 -7.95 -13.62
N ARG A 108 -12.92 -8.17 -12.97
CA ARG A 108 -14.23 -7.84 -13.55
C ARG A 108 -14.35 -6.35 -13.85
N PHE A 109 -13.95 -5.50 -12.90
CA PHE A 109 -14.06 -4.06 -13.08
C PHE A 109 -13.11 -3.54 -14.16
N LEU A 110 -11.92 -4.12 -14.32
CA LEU A 110 -11.01 -3.78 -15.41
C LEU A 110 -11.61 -4.12 -16.78
N ALA A 111 -12.27 -5.27 -16.91
CA ALA A 111 -12.96 -5.65 -18.14
C ALA A 111 -14.14 -4.70 -18.44
N GLU A 112 -14.91 -4.32 -17.42
CA GLU A 112 -15.99 -3.33 -17.56
C GLU A 112 -15.47 -1.95 -17.99
N LEU A 113 -14.36 -1.49 -17.39
CA LEU A 113 -13.70 -0.24 -17.76
C LEU A 113 -13.32 -0.26 -19.24
N ASP A 114 -12.63 -1.32 -19.69
CA ASP A 114 -12.22 -1.45 -21.08
C ASP A 114 -13.44 -1.47 -22.02
N ALA A 115 -14.45 -2.27 -21.72
CA ALA A 115 -15.65 -2.38 -22.56
C ALA A 115 -16.43 -1.05 -22.67
N LYS A 116 -16.65 -0.35 -21.55
CA LYS A 116 -17.48 0.86 -21.53
C LYS A 116 -16.74 2.14 -21.89
N VAL A 117 -15.43 2.20 -21.64
CA VAL A 117 -14.66 3.44 -21.78
C VAL A 117 -13.78 3.40 -23.02
N ALA A 118 -13.14 2.26 -23.30
CA ALA A 118 -12.19 2.11 -24.40
C ALA A 118 -12.66 1.11 -25.47
N GLU A 119 -13.93 0.70 -25.44
CA GLU A 119 -14.55 -0.17 -26.45
C GLU A 119 -13.82 -1.51 -26.66
N GLY A 120 -13.17 -2.02 -25.61
CA GLY A 120 -12.40 -3.28 -25.67
C GLY A 120 -11.02 -3.16 -26.31
N GLU A 121 -10.59 -1.94 -26.66
CA GLU A 121 -9.35 -1.70 -27.40
C GLU A 121 -8.10 -2.09 -26.58
N ILE A 122 -8.11 -1.88 -25.26
CA ILE A 122 -6.96 -2.25 -24.43
C ILE A 122 -6.80 -3.78 -24.40
N SER A 123 -7.90 -4.52 -24.22
CA SER A 123 -7.90 -5.98 -24.29
C SER A 123 -7.46 -6.46 -25.67
N ARG A 124 -7.96 -5.85 -26.75
CA ARG A 124 -7.58 -6.19 -28.13
C ARG A 124 -6.08 -6.01 -28.37
N LEU A 125 -5.52 -4.87 -27.96
CA LEU A 125 -4.09 -4.55 -28.14
C LEU A 125 -3.18 -5.45 -27.31
N SER A 126 -3.60 -5.82 -26.10
CA SER A 126 -2.79 -6.65 -25.18
C SER A 126 -3.04 -8.16 -25.30
N ALA A 127 -4.03 -8.59 -26.09
CA ALA A 127 -4.44 -9.99 -26.23
C ALA A 127 -3.28 -10.93 -26.57
N SER A 128 -2.41 -10.54 -27.51
CA SER A 128 -1.25 -11.33 -27.95
C SER A 128 -0.18 -11.54 -26.86
N THR A 129 -0.26 -10.79 -25.77
CA THR A 129 0.67 -10.86 -24.62
C THR A 129 0.01 -11.33 -23.33
N GLY A 130 -1.23 -11.83 -23.42
CA GLY A 130 -1.98 -12.34 -22.27
C GLY A 130 -2.82 -11.30 -21.52
N GLY A 131 -3.10 -10.15 -22.14
CA GLY A 131 -3.96 -9.11 -21.56
C GLY A 131 -3.26 -8.22 -20.53
N VAL A 132 -4.03 -7.33 -19.90
CA VAL A 132 -3.54 -6.47 -18.81
C VAL A 132 -3.44 -7.27 -17.52
N ARG A 133 -2.24 -7.34 -16.93
CA ARG A 133 -2.00 -8.10 -15.69
C ARG A 133 -2.22 -7.25 -14.45
N ILE A 134 -3.07 -7.69 -13.52
CA ILE A 134 -3.21 -7.07 -12.18
C ILE A 134 -2.21 -7.69 -11.21
N VAL A 135 -1.32 -6.88 -10.65
CA VAL A 135 -0.24 -7.32 -9.74
C VAL A 135 -0.46 -6.71 -8.36
N TRP A 136 -0.71 -7.56 -7.36
CA TRP A 136 -0.88 -7.11 -5.97
C TRP A 136 0.49 -7.00 -5.28
N ASN A 137 0.89 -5.77 -4.95
CA ASN A 137 2.21 -5.46 -4.41
C ASN A 137 2.11 -5.10 -2.91
N LYS A 138 2.93 -5.76 -2.07
CA LYS A 138 2.98 -5.55 -0.61
C LYS A 138 3.96 -4.44 -0.20
N THR A 139 4.89 -4.06 -1.08
CA THR A 139 5.93 -3.06 -0.83
C THR A 139 5.57 -1.69 -1.40
N LEU A 140 4.54 -1.61 -2.24
CA LEU A 140 4.00 -0.36 -2.75
C LEU A 140 3.30 0.40 -1.62
N ASN A 141 4.02 1.34 -1.01
CA ASN A 141 3.55 2.11 0.15
C ASN A 141 3.46 3.62 -0.11
N SER A 142 4.01 4.11 -1.24
CA SER A 142 3.97 5.53 -1.61
C SER A 142 2.83 5.89 -2.55
N THR A 143 2.33 4.92 -3.32
CA THR A 143 1.15 5.08 -4.20
C THR A 143 0.16 3.95 -3.97
N ALA A 144 -1.12 4.20 -4.28
CA ALA A 144 -2.15 3.16 -4.18
C ALA A 144 -2.11 2.21 -5.39
N GLY A 145 -1.70 2.71 -6.56
CA GLY A 145 -1.49 1.92 -7.77
C GLY A 145 -0.33 2.44 -8.63
N ARG A 146 0.02 1.68 -9.67
CA ARG A 146 0.90 2.08 -10.79
C ARG A 146 0.54 1.32 -12.07
N ALA A 147 0.37 2.03 -13.17
CA ALA A 147 0.30 1.44 -14.50
C ALA A 147 1.70 1.30 -15.13
N ASN A 148 2.02 0.11 -15.63
CA ASN A 148 3.22 -0.15 -16.42
C ASN A 148 2.81 -0.62 -17.83
N TRP A 149 3.41 -0.03 -18.84
CA TRP A 149 3.20 -0.43 -20.23
C TRP A 149 4.50 -0.37 -21.04
N ARG A 150 4.67 -1.33 -21.96
CA ARG A 150 5.69 -1.30 -23.00
C ARG A 150 5.13 -1.86 -24.31
N ARG A 151 5.63 -1.33 -25.43
CA ARG A 151 5.31 -1.81 -26.79
C ARG A 151 6.56 -2.35 -27.47
N GLU A 152 6.43 -3.50 -28.09
CA GLU A 152 7.45 -4.14 -28.90
C GLU A 152 6.94 -4.25 -30.34
N THR A 153 7.75 -3.85 -31.32
CA THR A 153 7.39 -3.90 -32.74
C THR A 153 8.25 -4.95 -33.43
N VAL A 154 7.63 -6.02 -33.93
CA VAL A 154 8.29 -7.09 -34.67
C VAL A 154 7.98 -6.93 -36.15
N LYS A 155 9.03 -6.83 -36.98
CA LYS A 155 8.90 -6.79 -38.44
C LYS A 155 9.19 -8.18 -38.99
N THR A 156 8.25 -8.76 -39.72
CA THR A 156 8.39 -10.07 -40.35
C THR A 156 8.32 -9.91 -41.86
N THR A 157 9.40 -10.29 -42.53
CA THR A 157 9.48 -10.32 -44.00
C THR A 157 9.11 -11.70 -44.48
N SER A 158 8.04 -11.79 -45.26
CA SER A 158 7.62 -13.04 -45.89
C SER A 158 8.60 -13.38 -47.03
N PRO A 159 9.04 -14.65 -47.20
CA PRO A 159 9.79 -15.05 -48.37
C PRO A 159 9.01 -14.73 -49.66
N PRO A 160 9.68 -14.38 -50.77
CA PRO A 160 8.99 -14.15 -52.04
C PRO A 160 8.24 -15.42 -52.47
N GLN A 161 6.93 -15.33 -52.63
CA GLN A 161 6.11 -16.43 -53.13
C GLN A 161 6.08 -16.35 -54.66
N ARG A 162 6.56 -17.40 -55.34
CA ARG A 162 6.35 -17.54 -56.79
C ARG A 162 4.99 -18.19 -56.97
N ILE A 163 4.04 -17.42 -57.49
CA ILE A 163 2.76 -17.95 -57.96
C ILE A 163 2.77 -17.71 -59.46
N ASP A 164 2.76 -18.80 -60.23
CA ASP A 164 2.54 -18.77 -61.69
C ASP A 164 3.52 -17.87 -62.49
N GLY A 165 4.84 -18.08 -62.30
CA GLY A 165 5.89 -17.34 -63.02
C GLY A 165 6.03 -15.85 -62.66
N THR A 166 5.13 -15.33 -61.83
CA THR A 166 5.08 -13.91 -61.45
C THR A 166 5.67 -13.77 -60.04
N SER A 167 6.79 -13.06 -59.91
CA SER A 167 7.41 -12.79 -58.61
C SER A 167 6.53 -11.83 -57.81
N THR A 168 5.83 -12.31 -56.78
CA THR A 168 5.14 -11.42 -55.84
C THR A 168 6.16 -10.66 -54.97
N LYS A 169 5.94 -9.36 -54.77
CA LYS A 169 6.81 -8.50 -53.95
C LYS A 169 6.84 -9.01 -52.51
N GLN A 170 8.01 -8.94 -51.86
CA GLN A 170 8.14 -9.24 -50.43
C GLN A 170 7.07 -8.49 -49.63
N SER A 171 6.21 -9.24 -48.94
CA SER A 171 5.25 -8.67 -48.01
C SER A 171 5.93 -8.49 -46.65
N MET A 172 6.08 -7.23 -46.21
CA MET A 172 6.59 -6.88 -44.88
C MET A 172 5.41 -6.64 -43.95
N THR A 173 5.22 -7.54 -42.99
CA THR A 173 4.18 -7.41 -41.96
C THR A 173 4.81 -6.86 -40.69
N THR A 174 4.14 -5.88 -40.06
CA THR A 174 4.58 -5.31 -38.78
C THR A 174 3.57 -5.72 -37.71
N ILE A 175 4.04 -6.40 -36.67
CA ILE A 175 3.22 -6.87 -35.55
C ILE A 175 3.63 -6.09 -34.30
N GLU A 176 2.67 -5.40 -33.68
CA GLU A 176 2.88 -4.73 -32.39
C GLU A 176 2.41 -5.63 -31.24
N LYS A 177 3.23 -5.76 -30.20
CA LYS A 177 2.92 -6.47 -28.96
C LYS A 177 2.88 -5.48 -27.79
N HIS A 178 1.77 -5.44 -27.07
CA HIS A 178 1.57 -4.50 -25.95
C HIS A 178 1.56 -5.23 -24.62
N TYR A 179 2.64 -5.12 -23.84
CA TYR A 179 2.69 -5.68 -22.50
C TYR A 179 2.21 -4.62 -21.51
N ALA A 180 1.14 -4.90 -20.78
CA ALA A 180 0.53 -3.99 -19.83
C ALA A 180 0.30 -4.64 -18.46
N SER A 181 0.47 -3.88 -17.39
CA SER A 181 0.13 -4.31 -16.04
C SER A 181 -0.27 -3.14 -15.16
N ILE A 182 -1.14 -3.42 -14.19
CA ILE A 182 -1.52 -2.50 -13.13
C ILE A 182 -1.07 -3.10 -11.79
N GLU A 183 -0.14 -2.44 -11.14
CA GLU A 183 0.27 -2.76 -9.78
C GLU A 183 -0.66 -2.08 -8.77
N LEU A 184 -1.12 -2.82 -7.77
CA LEU A 184 -2.03 -2.34 -6.73
C LEU A 184 -1.43 -2.59 -5.34
N ALA A 185 -1.43 -1.56 -4.49
CA ALA A 185 -0.90 -1.63 -3.14
C ALA A 185 -1.84 -2.41 -2.22
N THR A 186 -1.38 -3.59 -1.78
CA THR A 186 -2.21 -4.53 -1.00
C THR A 186 -2.73 -3.91 0.29
N LYS A 187 -1.89 -3.14 0.99
CA LYS A 187 -2.23 -2.55 2.30
C LYS A 187 -3.10 -1.30 2.19
N VAL A 188 -2.98 -0.60 1.07
CA VAL A 188 -3.66 0.69 0.83
C VAL A 188 -5.09 0.41 0.36
N ILE A 189 -5.30 -0.65 -0.41
CA ILE A 189 -6.61 -1.08 -0.94
C ILE A 189 -7.18 -2.25 -0.11
N ALA A 190 -6.87 -2.32 1.20
CA ALA A 190 -7.18 -3.51 2.00
C ALA A 190 -8.64 -3.60 2.48
N SER A 191 -9.38 -2.49 2.52
CA SER A 191 -10.64 -2.41 3.26
C SER A 191 -11.74 -1.61 2.58
N SER A 192 -11.57 -1.21 1.32
CA SER A 192 -12.53 -0.36 0.62
C SER A 192 -12.64 -0.73 -0.85
N GLU A 193 -13.81 -1.26 -1.22
CA GLU A 193 -14.20 -1.46 -2.62
C GLU A 193 -14.16 -0.14 -3.39
N HIS A 194 -14.77 0.90 -2.85
CA HIS A 194 -14.77 2.24 -3.48
C HIS A 194 -13.37 2.72 -3.83
N ARG A 195 -12.40 2.49 -2.93
CA ARG A 195 -10.99 2.82 -3.17
C ARG A 195 -10.39 1.97 -4.28
N LEU A 196 -10.65 0.67 -4.30
CA LEU A 196 -10.20 -0.21 -5.37
C LEU A 196 -10.68 0.29 -6.74
N LEU A 197 -11.97 0.62 -6.86
CA LEU A 197 -12.55 1.10 -8.11
C LEU A 197 -11.87 2.40 -8.57
N ASN A 198 -11.73 3.38 -7.67
CA ASN A 198 -11.11 4.66 -8.01
C ASN A 198 -9.64 4.52 -8.41
N VAL A 199 -8.85 3.73 -7.67
CA VAL A 199 -7.44 3.47 -8.01
C VAL A 199 -7.35 2.77 -9.35
N LEU A 200 -8.13 1.70 -9.55
CA LEU A 200 -8.07 0.93 -10.79
C LEU A 200 -8.50 1.77 -12.00
N ALA A 201 -9.51 2.61 -11.87
CA ALA A 201 -9.94 3.54 -12.92
C ALA A 201 -8.85 4.58 -13.25
N HIS A 202 -8.13 5.09 -12.25
CA HIS A 202 -7.00 5.99 -12.47
C HIS A 202 -5.87 5.30 -13.25
N GLU A 203 -5.44 4.11 -12.80
CA GLU A 203 -4.39 3.35 -13.48
C GLU A 203 -4.83 2.90 -14.89
N PHE A 204 -6.10 2.58 -15.08
CA PHE A 204 -6.67 2.30 -16.40
C PHE A 204 -6.58 3.52 -17.33
N CYS A 205 -6.86 4.73 -16.84
CA CYS A 205 -6.72 5.95 -17.63
C CYS A 205 -5.28 6.15 -18.12
N HIS A 206 -4.28 5.77 -17.32
CA HIS A 206 -2.89 5.75 -17.77
C HIS A 206 -2.68 4.78 -18.93
N LEU A 207 -3.16 3.54 -18.82
CA LEU A 207 -3.06 2.57 -19.91
C LEU A 207 -3.79 3.04 -21.17
N ALA A 208 -5.01 3.58 -21.07
CA ALA A 208 -5.76 4.11 -22.19
C ALA A 208 -5.00 5.26 -22.88
N ASN A 209 -4.43 6.17 -22.08
CA ASN A 209 -3.63 7.28 -22.59
C ASN A 209 -2.41 6.80 -23.39
N PHE A 210 -1.72 5.76 -22.92
CA PHE A 210 -0.53 5.22 -23.58
C PHE A 210 -0.85 4.34 -24.77
N MET A 211 -1.81 3.43 -24.63
CA MET A 211 -2.10 2.35 -25.58
C MET A 211 -3.03 2.81 -26.69
N VAL A 212 -4.08 3.57 -26.35
CA VAL A 212 -5.12 3.98 -27.29
C VAL A 212 -4.80 5.36 -27.86
N SER A 213 -4.49 6.33 -27.00
CA SER A 213 -4.19 7.70 -27.47
C SER A 213 -2.75 7.91 -27.92
N GLY A 214 -1.83 6.98 -27.61
CA GLY A 214 -0.41 7.10 -27.98
C GLY A 214 0.36 8.22 -27.27
N VAL A 215 -0.22 8.87 -26.25
CA VAL A 215 0.36 10.01 -25.53
C VAL A 215 1.19 9.50 -24.35
N LYS A 216 2.51 9.73 -24.35
CA LYS A 216 3.45 9.12 -23.38
C LYS A 216 4.21 10.13 -22.53
N ASP A 217 4.37 11.34 -23.03
CA ASP A 217 5.10 12.45 -22.44
C ASP A 217 4.28 13.23 -21.41
N GLN A 218 2.94 13.15 -21.50
CA GLN A 218 2.01 13.90 -20.64
C GLN A 218 1.07 12.95 -19.88
N PRO A 219 1.53 12.30 -18.81
CA PRO A 219 0.80 11.23 -18.11
C PRO A 219 -0.54 11.67 -17.51
N HIS A 220 -0.67 12.95 -17.11
CA HIS A 220 -1.91 13.55 -16.58
C HIS A 220 -2.37 14.77 -17.40
N GLY A 221 -2.00 14.81 -18.69
CA GLY A 221 -2.33 15.88 -19.62
C GLY A 221 -3.80 15.87 -20.07
N ARG A 222 -4.10 16.59 -21.16
CA ARG A 222 -5.47 16.72 -21.68
C ARG A 222 -6.11 15.37 -22.03
N SER A 223 -5.33 14.49 -22.65
CA SER A 223 -5.77 13.14 -23.03
C SER A 223 -6.13 12.29 -21.79
N PHE A 224 -5.28 12.25 -20.76
CA PHE A 224 -5.61 11.57 -19.50
C PHE A 224 -6.89 12.12 -18.86
N LYS A 225 -7.06 13.45 -18.80
CA LYS A 225 -8.27 14.06 -18.24
C LYS A 225 -9.53 13.67 -19.01
N ALA A 226 -9.44 13.53 -20.33
CA ALA A 226 -10.55 13.06 -21.14
C ALA A 226 -10.93 11.60 -20.78
N TRP A 227 -9.95 10.71 -20.65
CA TRP A 227 -10.18 9.33 -20.18
C TRP A 227 -10.76 9.29 -18.76
N GLY A 228 -10.25 10.12 -17.84
CA GLY A 228 -10.78 10.23 -16.49
C GLY A 228 -12.22 10.72 -16.45
N THR A 229 -12.58 11.68 -17.32
CA THR A 229 -13.97 12.16 -17.48
C THR A 229 -14.86 11.05 -17.99
N ARG A 230 -14.43 10.28 -19.00
CA ARG A 230 -15.17 9.12 -19.52
C ARG A 230 -15.40 8.06 -18.44
N CYS A 231 -14.36 7.72 -17.66
CA CYS A 231 -14.49 6.77 -16.55
C CYS A 231 -15.49 7.26 -15.49
N SER A 232 -15.37 8.53 -15.08
CA SER A 232 -16.23 9.13 -14.06
C SER A 232 -17.69 9.23 -14.53
N ALA A 233 -17.92 9.48 -15.82
CA ALA A 233 -19.26 9.47 -16.41
C ALA A 233 -19.86 8.06 -16.47
N ALA A 234 -19.06 7.06 -16.85
CA ALA A 234 -19.53 5.67 -17.04
C ALA A 234 -19.76 4.90 -15.73
N PHE A 235 -19.09 5.30 -14.63
CA PHE A 235 -19.10 4.57 -13.36
C PHE A 235 -19.30 5.48 -12.14
N GLY A 236 -19.80 6.70 -12.35
CA GLY A 236 -20.05 7.65 -11.26
C GLY A 236 -21.10 7.16 -10.26
N ASP A 237 -22.04 6.33 -10.70
CA ASP A 237 -23.03 5.62 -9.88
C ASP A 237 -22.39 4.70 -8.83
N ARG A 238 -21.18 4.21 -9.10
CA ARG A 238 -20.36 3.39 -8.20
C ARG A 238 -19.32 4.19 -7.42
N GLY A 239 -19.41 5.52 -7.46
CA GLY A 239 -18.48 6.44 -6.79
C GLY A 239 -17.13 6.60 -7.48
N VAL A 240 -17.01 6.22 -8.76
CA VAL A 240 -15.75 6.44 -9.50
C VAL A 240 -15.60 7.91 -9.87
N HIS A 241 -14.54 8.54 -9.37
CA HIS A 241 -14.16 9.90 -9.70
C HIS A 241 -12.64 9.99 -9.92
N VAL A 242 -12.25 10.01 -11.19
CA VAL A 242 -10.83 10.04 -11.57
C VAL A 242 -10.32 11.47 -11.54
N THR A 243 -9.35 11.73 -10.67
CA THR A 243 -8.63 13.01 -10.61
C THR A 243 -7.20 12.86 -11.15
N THR A 244 -6.52 13.97 -11.45
CA THR A 244 -5.11 13.96 -11.91
C THR A 244 -4.10 13.81 -10.79
N LYS A 245 -4.51 14.05 -9.55
CA LYS A 245 -3.66 13.84 -8.37
C LYS A 245 -3.97 12.46 -7.81
N HIS A 246 -2.96 11.78 -7.28
CA HIS A 246 -3.17 10.56 -6.49
C HIS A 246 -3.65 10.93 -5.08
N SER A 247 -4.62 11.84 -4.97
CA SER A 247 -5.20 12.27 -3.70
C SER A 247 -6.20 11.21 -3.24
N TYR A 248 -5.67 10.14 -2.66
CA TYR A 248 -6.46 9.17 -1.93
C TYR A 248 -6.35 9.49 -0.44
N ASP A 249 -7.46 9.42 0.29
CA ASP A 249 -7.39 9.32 1.74
C ASP A 249 -6.64 8.02 2.08
N ILE A 250 -5.40 8.14 2.53
CA ILE A 250 -4.62 6.99 2.96
C ILE A 250 -5.16 6.58 4.33
N ASP A 251 -5.99 5.54 4.35
CA ASP A 251 -6.33 4.87 5.61
C ASP A 251 -5.06 4.33 6.28
N TYR A 252 -4.66 4.99 7.36
CA TYR A 252 -3.54 4.57 8.18
C TYR A 252 -4.04 3.74 9.35
N ARG A 253 -3.60 2.48 9.42
CA ARG A 253 -3.94 1.59 10.54
C ARG A 253 -3.44 2.13 11.89
N TYR A 254 -2.37 2.92 11.88
CA TYR A 254 -1.81 3.50 13.09
C TYR A 254 -1.55 4.99 12.90
N VAL A 255 -2.11 5.79 13.81
CA VAL A 255 -1.88 7.23 13.91
C VAL A 255 -1.33 7.52 15.30
N TRP A 256 -0.21 8.22 15.38
CA TRP A 256 0.37 8.74 16.62
C TRP A 256 0.29 10.24 16.59
N ARG A 257 -0.16 10.83 17.68
CA ARG A 257 -0.15 12.28 17.88
C ARG A 257 0.81 12.64 19.00
N CYS A 258 1.59 13.71 18.80
CA CYS A 258 2.39 14.25 19.89
C CYS A 258 1.48 14.64 21.06
N LYS A 259 1.85 14.21 22.28
CA LYS A 259 1.07 14.49 23.49
C LYS A 259 1.01 15.98 23.85
N ASN A 260 2.01 16.75 23.40
CA ASN A 260 2.04 18.18 23.60
C ASN A 260 1.20 18.85 22.50
N GLU A 261 -0.12 18.72 22.60
CA GLU A 261 -1.05 19.23 21.58
C GLU A 261 -1.04 20.76 21.47
N GLY A 262 -0.69 21.47 22.56
CA GLY A 262 -0.63 22.94 22.58
C GLY A 262 0.59 23.55 21.88
N GLU A 263 1.71 22.83 21.81
CA GLU A 263 2.96 23.35 21.21
C GLU A 263 3.38 22.59 19.94
N CYS A 264 3.02 21.31 19.81
CA CYS A 264 3.43 20.48 18.68
C CYS A 264 2.22 19.89 17.95
N GLY A 265 1.43 19.04 18.61
CA GLY A 265 0.23 18.42 18.02
C GLY A 265 0.44 17.57 16.75
N VAL A 266 1.68 17.40 16.27
CA VAL A 266 1.96 16.73 14.99
C VAL A 266 1.47 15.28 15.00
N GLU A 267 0.80 14.90 13.91
CA GLU A 267 0.35 13.54 13.65
C GLU A 267 1.32 12.80 12.73
N PHE A 268 1.73 11.61 13.16
CA PHE A 268 2.48 10.65 12.36
C PHE A 268 1.55 9.50 11.99
N LYS A 269 1.34 9.29 10.70
CA LYS A 269 0.45 8.23 10.22
C LYS A 269 1.26 7.13 9.52
N ARG A 270 1.07 5.85 9.91
CA ARG A 270 1.81 4.69 9.34
C ARG A 270 0.89 3.47 9.14
N HIS A 271 1.28 2.60 8.21
CA HIS A 271 0.60 1.32 7.95
C HIS A 271 1.08 0.16 8.85
N SER A 272 2.18 0.34 9.57
CA SER A 272 2.72 -0.63 10.55
C SER A 272 2.92 0.05 11.89
N LYS A 273 2.92 -0.72 12.99
CA LYS A 273 3.16 -0.23 14.36
C LYS A 273 4.65 0.05 14.60
N SER A 274 5.25 0.92 13.79
CA SER A 274 6.70 1.18 13.79
C SER A 274 7.15 2.27 14.77
N ILE A 275 6.24 3.11 15.25
CA ILE A 275 6.58 4.16 16.22
C ILE A 275 6.35 3.60 17.64
N ASP A 276 7.42 3.56 18.42
CA ASP A 276 7.37 3.29 19.87
C ASP A 276 7.45 4.63 20.62
N PRO A 277 6.35 5.12 21.23
CA PRO A 277 6.33 6.39 21.96
C PRO A 277 7.26 6.43 23.18
N LYS A 278 7.81 5.29 23.62
CA LYS A 278 8.81 5.25 24.70
C LYS A 278 10.22 5.54 24.19
N ARG A 279 10.47 5.31 22.90
CA ARG A 279 11.80 5.43 22.27
C ARG A 279 11.88 6.59 21.30
N HIS A 280 10.79 6.88 20.61
CA HIS A 280 10.73 7.89 19.57
C HIS A 280 10.04 9.16 20.09
N ARG A 281 10.56 10.31 19.68
CA ARG A 281 10.00 11.64 19.94
C ARG A 281 9.74 12.32 18.60
N CYS A 282 8.90 13.34 18.59
CA CYS A 282 8.74 14.20 17.42
C CYS A 282 9.90 15.19 17.35
N GLY A 283 10.40 15.47 16.14
CA GLY A 283 11.60 16.28 15.92
C GLY A 283 12.83 15.43 15.64
#